data_AF-A0A4Q3HKB4-F1
#
_entry.id   AF-A0A4Q3HKB4-F1
#
_cell.length_a   1.000
_cell.length_b   1.000
_cell.length_c   1.000
_cell.angle_alpha   90.00
_cell.angle_beta   90.00
_cell.angle_gamma   90.00
#
_symmetry.space_group_name_H-M   'P 1'
#
loop_
_entity.id
_entity.type
_entity.pdbx_description
1 polymer ?
#
loop_
_entity_poly.entity_id
_entity_poly.type
_entity_poly.pdbx_seq_one_letter_code
_entity_poly.pdbx_strand_id
1 'polypeptide(L)'
;MFPSPIQNASPWMRTGYKVLLPVSLVLWLLPLIGVAITSVRPAGDLAAGNYFGMPSGFAGVENYTAVFRDSPIGLYILNSFK
;
A
#
# COMPACT_ATOMS: atom_id res chain seq x y z
N MET A 1 -6.78 -33.26 -12.69
CA MET A 1 -5.71 -32.26 -12.88
C MET A 1 -5.45 -31.61 -11.53
N PHE A 2 -4.19 -31.60 -11.08
CA PHE A 2 -3.80 -30.77 -9.95
C PHE A 2 -3.56 -29.35 -10.44
N PRO A 3 -3.86 -28.31 -9.63
CA PRO A 3 -4.52 -28.37 -8.33
C PRO A 3 -6.03 -28.67 -8.44
N SER A 4 -6.59 -29.38 -7.45
CA SER A 4 -8.02 -29.69 -7.40
C SER A 4 -8.86 -28.44 -7.08
N PRO A 5 -10.04 -28.24 -7.70
CA PRO A 5 -10.87 -27.07 -7.43
C PRO A 5 -11.29 -26.99 -5.95
N ILE A 6 -11.19 -25.80 -5.34
CA ILE A 6 -11.63 -25.54 -3.95
C ILE A 6 -13.12 -25.83 -3.73
N GLN A 7 -13.90 -25.86 -4.82
CA GLN A 7 -15.32 -26.24 -4.84
C GLN A 7 -15.54 -27.69 -4.42
N ASN A 8 -14.55 -28.57 -4.60
CA ASN A 8 -14.61 -29.98 -4.24
C ASN A 8 -13.98 -30.26 -2.87
N ALA A 9 -13.41 -29.24 -2.21
CA ALA A 9 -12.86 -29.36 -0.86
C ALA A 9 -13.96 -29.42 0.20
N SER A 10 -13.59 -29.86 1.40
CA SER A 10 -14.49 -29.91 2.56
C SER A 10 -15.12 -28.54 2.85
N PRO A 11 -16.34 -28.48 3.42
CA PRO A 11 -17.02 -27.22 3.70
C PRO A 11 -16.19 -26.25 4.54
N TRP A 12 -15.45 -26.78 5.52
CA TRP A 12 -14.54 -26.00 6.36
C TRP A 12 -13.40 -25.36 5.58
N MET A 13 -12.75 -26.13 4.70
CA MET A 13 -11.65 -25.63 3.88
C MET A 13 -12.13 -24.56 2.90
N ARG A 14 -13.32 -24.73 2.33
CA ARG A 14 -13.91 -23.76 1.38
C ARG A 14 -14.24 -22.43 2.05
N THR A 15 -14.87 -22.46 3.22
CA THR A 15 -15.19 -21.25 3.98
C THR A 15 -13.92 -20.59 4.52
N GLY A 16 -12.99 -21.39 5.05
CA GLY A 16 -11.69 -20.92 5.50
C GLY A 16 -10.95 -20.20 4.38
N TYR A 17 -10.89 -20.78 3.17
CA TYR A 17 -10.25 -20.14 2.02
C TYR A 17 -10.92 -18.81 1.64
N LYS A 18 -12.26 -18.74 1.61
CA LYS A 18 -12.99 -17.50 1.29
C LYS A 18 -12.75 -16.36 2.26
N VAL A 19 -12.44 -16.66 3.53
CA VAL A 19 -12.21 -15.65 4.58
C VAL A 19 -10.72 -15.34 4.73
N LEU A 20 -9.88 -16.38 4.84
CA LEU A 20 -8.45 -16.22 5.08
C LEU A 20 -7.74 -15.61 3.88
N LEU A 21 -8.14 -15.94 2.64
CA LEU A 21 -7.49 -15.38 1.46
C LEU A 21 -7.56 -13.84 1.41
N PRO A 22 -8.74 -13.19 1.51
CA PRO A 22 -8.79 -11.73 1.51
C PRO A 22 -8.13 -11.13 2.76
N VAL A 23 -8.23 -11.77 3.93
CA VAL A 23 -7.54 -11.31 5.15
C VAL A 23 -6.02 -11.32 4.95
N SER A 24 -5.46 -12.41 4.45
CA SER A 24 -4.04 -12.52 4.12
C SER A 24 -3.61 -11.48 3.10
N LEU A 25 -4.45 -11.19 2.09
CA LEU A 25 -4.17 -10.15 1.11
C LEU A 25 -4.11 -8.76 1.76
N VAL A 26 -5.07 -8.42 2.64
CA VAL A 26 -5.07 -7.14 3.36
C VAL A 26 -3.83 -7.02 4.25
N LEU A 27 -3.53 -8.07 5.03
CA LEU A 27 -2.33 -8.12 5.89
C LEU A 27 -1.05 -7.95 5.08
N TRP A 28 -0.97 -8.57 3.90
CA TRP A 28 0.16 -8.44 2.99
C TRP A 28 0.31 -7.02 2.43
N LEU A 29 -0.80 -6.32 2.20
CA LEU A 29 -0.81 -4.95 1.69
C LEU A 29 -0.64 -3.87 2.76
N LEU A 30 -0.78 -4.19 4.06
CA LEU A 30 -0.57 -3.24 5.16
C LEU A 30 0.68 -2.35 5.01
N PRO A 31 1.89 -2.86 4.69
CA PRO A 31 3.06 -1.99 4.51
C PRO A 31 2.88 -1.00 3.36
N LEU A 32 2.31 -1.42 2.22
CA LEU A 32 2.06 -0.54 1.08
C LEU A 32 0.99 0.51 1.40
N ILE A 33 -0.04 0.14 2.15
CA ILE A 33 -1.07 1.07 2.64
C ILE A 33 -0.42 2.11 3.56
N GLY A 34 0.47 1.68 4.46
CA GLY A 34 1.22 2.57 5.35
C GLY A 34 2.06 3.59 4.58
N VAL A 35 2.80 3.14 3.55
CA VAL A 35 3.57 4.04 2.67
C VAL A 35 2.65 5.00 1.91
N ALA A 36 1.51 4.52 1.39
CA ALA A 36 0.55 5.35 0.68
C ALA A 36 -0.06 6.44 1.59
N ILE A 37 -0.48 6.10 2.81
CA ILE A 37 -0.99 7.08 3.79
C ILE A 37 0.10 8.10 4.16
N THR A 38 1.33 7.62 4.36
CA THR A 38 2.48 8.49 4.67
C THR A 38 2.76 9.46 3.52
N SER A 39 2.63 9.02 2.26
CA SER A 39 2.88 9.87 1.09
C SER A 39 1.91 11.03 0.95
N VAL A 40 0.71 10.95 1.53
CA VAL A 40 -0.30 12.02 1.49
C VAL A 40 -0.43 12.80 2.80
N ARG A 41 0.45 12.52 3.76
CA ARG A 41 0.46 13.16 5.08
C ARG A 41 1.27 14.48 5.06
N PRO A 42 0.86 15.52 5.81
CA PRO A 42 1.66 16.73 5.97
C PRO A 42 3.02 16.46 6.64
N ALA A 43 4.06 17.18 6.22
CA ALA A 43 5.40 17.05 6.82
C ALA A 43 5.42 17.35 8.34
N GLY A 44 4.53 18.24 8.81
CA GLY A 44 4.38 18.55 10.22
C GLY A 44 3.98 17.36 11.09
N ASP A 45 3.15 16.44 10.58
CA ASP A 45 2.78 15.22 11.32
C ASP A 45 3.98 14.29 11.50
N LEU A 46 4.82 14.18 10.46
CA LEU A 46 6.04 13.36 10.52
C LEU A 46 7.04 13.95 11.50
N ALA A 47 7.23 15.28 11.47
CA ALA A 47 8.09 16.00 12.40
C ALA A 47 7.59 15.89 13.86
N ALA A 48 6.27 15.81 14.06
CA ALA A 48 5.65 15.61 15.37
C ALA A 48 5.65 14.13 15.84
N GLY A 49 6.21 13.21 15.06
CA GLY A 49 6.27 11.78 15.40
C GLY A 49 4.98 10.99 15.11
N ASN A 50 4.00 11.59 14.43
CA ASN A 50 2.76 10.92 14.03
C ASN A 50 2.95 10.14 12.72
N TYR A 51 3.68 9.02 12.79
CA TYR A 51 3.95 8.18 11.61
C TYR A 51 2.75 7.30 11.22
N PHE A 52 2.11 6.65 12.21
CA PHE A 52 1.07 5.62 11.99
C PHE A 52 -0.33 6.01 12.49
N GLY A 53 -0.48 7.18 13.12
CA GLY A 53 -1.77 7.65 13.61
C GLY A 53 -2.65 8.25 12.51
N MET A 54 -3.73 8.91 12.89
CA MET A 54 -4.58 9.61 11.93
C MET A 54 -3.86 10.88 11.40
N PRO A 55 -3.85 11.13 10.07
CA PRO A 55 -3.34 12.38 9.52
C PRO A 55 -4.11 13.60 9.99
N SER A 56 -3.41 14.68 10.29
CA SER A 56 -4.03 15.97 10.64
C SER A 56 -4.67 16.66 9.42
N GLY A 57 -4.25 16.28 8.21
CA GLY A 57 -4.78 16.80 6.95
C GLY A 57 -4.32 15.99 5.75
N PHE A 58 -4.66 16.47 4.56
CA PHE A 58 -4.26 15.88 3.29
C PHE A 58 -3.26 16.80 2.58
N ALA A 59 -2.05 16.30 2.33
CA ALA A 59 -0.96 17.01 1.65
C ALA A 59 -0.46 16.27 0.40
N GLY A 60 -1.26 15.36 -0.16
CA GLY A 60 -0.84 14.53 -1.31
C GLY A 60 -0.36 15.34 -2.50
N VAL A 61 -1.12 16.35 -2.93
CA VAL A 61 -0.74 17.18 -4.09
C VAL A 61 0.61 17.87 -3.87
N GLU A 62 0.79 18.50 -2.70
CA GLU A 62 2.05 19.17 -2.34
C GLU A 62 3.22 18.18 -2.35
N ASN A 63 3.09 17.06 -1.62
CA ASN A 63 4.15 16.06 -1.53
C ASN A 63 4.54 15.48 -2.90
N TYR A 64 3.56 15.12 -3.73
CA TYR A 64 3.85 14.58 -5.06
C TYR A 64 4.48 15.63 -5.98
N THR A 65 4.01 16.88 -5.95
CA THR A 65 4.60 17.95 -6.76
C THR A 65 6.02 18.30 -6.32
N ALA A 66 6.28 18.32 -5.00
CA ALA A 66 7.61 18.54 -4.44
C ALA A 66 8.62 17.49 -4.92
N VAL A 67 8.22 16.22 -5.00
CA VAL A 67 9.08 15.15 -5.53
C VAL A 67 9.55 15.43 -6.95
N PHE A 68 8.69 15.96 -7.84
CA PHE A 68 9.08 16.29 -9.21
C PHE A 68 9.79 17.64 -9.34
N ARG A 69 9.56 18.58 -8.41
CA ARG A 69 10.17 19.90 -8.43
C ARG A 69 11.57 19.91 -7.80
N ASP A 70 11.72 19.22 -6.68
CA ASP A 70 12.88 19.29 -5.80
C ASP A 70 13.84 18.12 -6.02
N SER A 71 13.51 17.18 -6.92
CA SER A 71 14.38 16.06 -7.26
C SER A 71 14.38 15.73 -8.75
N PRO A 72 15.47 15.16 -9.30
CA PRO A 72 15.55 14.73 -10.70
C PRO A 72 14.80 13.39 -10.97
N ILE A 73 13.78 13.04 -10.17
CA ILE A 73 13.06 11.77 -10.25
C ILE A 73 12.49 11.48 -11.64
N GLY A 74 12.07 12.50 -12.39
CA GLY A 74 11.58 12.35 -13.75
C GLY A 74 12.63 11.73 -14.68
N LEU A 75 13.89 12.17 -14.55
CA LEU A 75 15.01 11.59 -15.29
C LEU A 75 15.31 10.16 -14.83
N TYR A 76 15.21 9.89 -13.53
CA TYR A 76 15.43 8.55 -12.98
C TYR A 76 14.40 7.54 -13.48
N ILE A 77 13.11 7.92 -13.51
CA ILE A 77 12.03 7.10 -14.06
C ILE A 77 12.30 6.80 -15.53
N LEU A 78 12.67 7.82 -16.33
CA LEU A 78 12.98 7.61 -17.74
C LEU A 78 14.19 6.68 -17.94
N ASN A 79 15.20 6.76 -17.07
CA ASN A 79 16.34 5.86 -17.13
C ASN A 79 16.00 4.42 -16.76
N SER A 80 14.95 4.17 -15.95
CA SER A 80 14.51 2.81 -15.61
C SER A 80 13.87 2.03 -16.78
N PHE A 81 13.51 2.71 -17.88
CA PHE A 81 12.96 2.08 -19.08
C PHE A 81 14.02 1.76 -20.16
N LYS A 82 15.27 2.18 -19.94
CA LYS A 82 16.40 1.83 -20.82
C LYS A 82 17.00 0.52 -20.35
#